data_AF-A0ABD4S8Z8-F1
#
_entry.id   AF-A0ABD4S8Z8-F1
#
_cell.length_a   1.000
_cell.length_b   1.000
_cell.length_c   1.000
_cell.angle_alpha   90.00
_cell.angle_beta   90.00
_cell.angle_gamma   90.00
#
_symmetry.space_group_name_H-M   'P 1'
#
loop_
_entity.id
_entity.type
_entity.pdbx_description
1 polymer ?
#
loop_
_entity_poly.entity_id
_entity_poly.type
_entity_poly.pdbx_seq_one_letter_code
_entity_poly.pdbx_strand_id
1 'polypeptide(L)'
;MKKEDDNMIGNIEKRLQGFGYTLKDGDKWLIDFIRGKIENIIKLDCNIKTVPIELKEIEVDMIVGEFLFTKKNMGQLDIESLNFEAVEKSISEGDTKVDFAIGSGSQTPEQRFDTLVNYLLTYGKNKILTFRCLRW
;
A
#
# COMPACT_ATOMS: atom_id res chain seq x y z
N MET A 1 17.21 1.61 16.13
CA MET A 1 15.79 1.94 16.37
C MET A 1 15.36 3.26 15.76
N LYS A 2 15.77 4.46 16.24
CA LYS A 2 15.28 5.75 15.66
C LYS A 2 15.52 5.98 14.15
N LYS A 3 16.54 5.35 13.54
CA LYS A 3 16.82 5.48 12.10
C LYS A 3 15.92 4.63 11.19
N GLU A 4 15.32 3.55 11.71
CA GLU A 4 14.50 2.65 10.88
C GLU A 4 13.06 3.15 10.74
N ASP A 5 12.48 3.69 11.82
CA ASP A 5 11.15 4.31 11.79
C ASP A 5 11.08 5.57 10.92
N ASP A 6 12.16 6.37 10.92
CA ASP A 6 12.30 7.57 10.08
C ASP A 6 12.38 7.23 8.58
N ASN A 7 13.05 6.12 8.26
CA ASN A 7 13.13 5.59 6.89
C ASN A 7 11.76 5.08 6.40
N MET A 8 10.96 4.48 7.29
CA MET A 8 9.64 3.95 6.95
C MET A 8 8.64 5.06 6.60
N ILE A 9 8.58 6.15 7.39
CA ILE A 9 7.70 7.30 7.06
C ILE A 9 8.12 7.91 5.72
N GLY A 10 9.43 8.10 5.50
CA GLY A 10 9.94 8.63 4.24
C GLY A 10 9.64 7.76 3.02
N ASN A 11 9.65 6.42 3.17
CA ASN A 11 9.29 5.51 2.09
C ASN A 11 7.79 5.58 1.77
N ILE A 12 6.93 5.65 2.78
CA ILE A 12 5.48 5.83 2.62
C ILE A 12 5.18 7.16 1.90
N GLU A 13 5.84 8.24 2.31
CA GLU A 13 5.69 9.56 1.69
C GLU A 13 6.09 9.53 0.20
N LYS A 14 7.28 8.99 -0.12
CA LYS A 14 7.73 8.86 -1.51
C LYS A 14 6.77 8.03 -2.35
N ARG A 15 6.24 6.95 -1.78
CA ARG A 15 5.30 6.07 -2.48
C ARG A 15 3.98 6.79 -2.77
N LEU A 16 3.44 7.53 -1.80
CA LEU A 16 2.25 8.37 -1.98
C LEU A 16 2.47 9.48 -3.00
N GLN A 17 3.63 10.15 -2.98
CA GLN A 17 4.01 11.14 -3.99
C GLN A 17 4.05 10.53 -5.40
N GLY A 18 4.53 9.30 -5.53
CA GLY A 18 4.50 8.55 -6.80
C GLY A 18 3.08 8.34 -7.35
N PHE A 19 2.07 8.29 -6.49
CA PHE A 19 0.66 8.21 -6.87
C PHE A 19 -0.02 9.59 -7.02
N GLY A 20 0.75 10.68 -6.87
CA GLY A 20 0.23 12.06 -6.95
C GLY A 20 -0.39 12.58 -5.65
N TYR A 21 -0.27 11.85 -4.53
CA TYR A 21 -0.78 12.31 -3.24
C TYR A 21 0.30 13.00 -2.42
N THR A 22 0.02 14.22 -1.94
CA THR A 22 0.90 14.96 -1.03
C THR A 22 0.36 14.90 0.39
N LEU A 23 1.22 14.50 1.35
CA LEU A 23 0.86 14.40 2.76
C LEU A 23 0.48 15.76 3.35
N LYS A 24 -0.63 15.77 4.09
CA LYS A 24 -1.09 16.90 4.90
C LYS A 24 -0.71 16.67 6.36
N ASP A 25 -0.68 17.74 7.17
CA ASP A 25 -0.28 17.64 8.58
C ASP A 25 -1.13 16.65 9.40
N GLY A 26 -2.43 16.54 9.09
CA GLY A 26 -3.34 15.58 9.75
C GLY A 26 -3.14 14.11 9.33
N ASP A 27 -2.35 13.84 8.30
CA ASP A 27 -2.19 12.49 7.74
C ASP A 27 -1.18 11.65 8.52
N LYS A 28 -0.21 12.30 9.19
CA LYS A 28 0.85 11.61 9.95
C LYS A 28 0.28 10.69 11.03
N TRP A 29 -0.70 11.17 11.79
CA TRP A 29 -1.40 10.34 12.78
C TRP A 29 -2.06 9.12 12.15
N LEU A 30 -2.69 9.29 10.99
CA LEU A 30 -3.39 8.19 10.31
C LEU A 30 -2.38 7.15 9.80
N ILE A 31 -1.24 7.59 9.27
CA ILE A 31 -0.16 6.72 8.84
C ILE A 31 0.40 5.93 10.02
N ASP A 32 0.65 6.58 11.15
CA ASP A 32 1.16 5.90 12.36
C ASP A 32 0.15 4.87 12.88
N PHE A 33 -1.14 5.21 12.88
CA PHE A 33 -2.21 4.28 13.25
C PHE A 33 -2.27 3.07 12.32
N ILE A 34 -2.25 3.30 11.01
CA ILE A 34 -2.29 2.24 10.00
C ILE A 34 -1.04 1.38 10.05
N ARG A 35 0.15 1.97 10.27
CA ARG A 35 1.39 1.22 10.48
C ARG A 35 1.24 0.20 11.58
N GLY A 36 0.82 0.63 12.77
CA GLY A 36 0.61 -0.28 13.90
C GLY A 36 -0.42 -1.38 13.60
N LYS A 37 -1.45 -1.06 12.82
CA LYS A 37 -2.45 -2.04 12.36
C LYS A 37 -1.83 -3.08 11.42
N ILE A 38 -1.13 -2.66 10.36
CA ILE A 38 -0.53 -3.54 9.37
C ILE A 38 0.58 -4.40 9.98
N GLU A 39 1.46 -3.80 10.80
CA GLU A 39 2.53 -4.51 11.49
C GLU A 39 1.94 -5.65 12.36
N ASN A 40 0.85 -5.39 13.08
CA ASN A 40 0.17 -6.40 13.87
C ASN A 40 -0.48 -7.49 13.01
N ILE A 41 -1.09 -7.14 11.88
CA ILE A 41 -1.67 -8.12 10.95
C ILE A 41 -0.58 -9.08 10.45
N ILE A 42 0.55 -8.55 9.98
CA ILE A 42 1.67 -9.38 9.49
C ILE A 42 2.20 -10.30 10.60
N LYS A 43 2.39 -9.77 11.81
CA LYS A 43 2.84 -10.56 12.97
C LYS A 43 1.88 -11.68 13.33
N LEU A 44 0.57 -11.42 13.32
CA LEU A 44 -0.47 -12.41 13.63
C LEU A 44 -0.57 -13.47 12.54
N ASP A 45 -0.60 -13.07 11.27
CA ASP A 45 -0.71 -13.98 10.12
C ASP A 45 0.50 -14.93 10.02
N CYS A 46 1.71 -14.38 10.23
CA CYS A 46 2.94 -15.16 10.19
C CYS A 46 3.29 -15.82 11.53
N ASN A 47 2.63 -15.45 12.63
CA ASN A 47 2.97 -15.88 13.98
C ASN A 47 4.46 -15.55 14.35
N ILE A 48 4.86 -14.31 14.10
CA ILE A 48 6.21 -13.79 14.37
C ILE A 48 6.15 -12.58 15.31
N LYS A 49 7.27 -12.28 15.99
CA LYS A 49 7.35 -11.14 16.93
C LYS A 49 7.79 -9.83 16.27
N THR A 50 8.50 -9.92 15.15
CA THR A 50 9.12 -8.81 14.44
C THR A 50 8.94 -9.02 12.95
N VAL A 51 8.58 -7.97 12.22
CA VAL A 51 8.47 -8.02 10.76
C VAL A 51 9.89 -8.13 10.16
N PRO A 52 10.18 -9.16 9.33
CA PRO A 52 11.47 -9.32 8.66
C PRO A 52 11.75 -8.15 7.72
N ILE A 53 13.03 -7.83 7.53
CA ILE A 53 13.44 -6.69 6.70
C ILE A 53 13.03 -6.88 5.23
N GLU A 54 12.95 -8.12 4.80
CA GLU A 54 12.52 -8.57 3.48
C GLU A 54 11.05 -8.22 3.18
N LEU A 55 10.24 -8.01 4.22
CA LEU A 55 8.82 -7.62 4.08
C LEU A 55 8.59 -6.11 4.13
N LYS A 56 9.63 -5.27 4.33
CA LYS A 56 9.44 -3.82 4.50
C LYS A 56 8.77 -3.14 3.31
N GLU A 57 9.16 -3.48 2.08
CA GLU A 57 8.53 -2.89 0.88
C GLU A 57 7.05 -3.29 0.77
N ILE A 58 6.73 -4.54 1.11
CA ILE A 58 5.34 -5.02 1.15
C ILE A 58 4.55 -4.31 2.25
N GLU A 59 5.14 -4.13 3.42
CA GLU A 59 4.54 -3.41 4.53
C GLU A 59 4.25 -1.94 4.13
N VAL A 60 5.18 -1.26 3.45
CA VAL A 60 4.96 0.09 2.91
C VAL A 60 3.78 0.11 1.94
N ASP A 61 3.74 -0.78 0.95
CA ASP A 61 2.66 -0.83 -0.03
C ASP A 61 1.30 -1.10 0.64
N MET A 62 1.24 -2.03 1.61
CA MET A 62 0.02 -2.30 2.36
C MET A 62 -0.44 -1.10 3.20
N ILE A 63 0.48 -0.37 3.83
CA ILE A 63 0.17 0.86 4.57
C ILE A 63 -0.37 1.94 3.64
N VAL A 64 0.26 2.12 2.47
CA VAL A 64 -0.18 3.10 1.47
C VAL A 64 -1.56 2.74 0.92
N GLY A 65 -1.81 1.46 0.61
CA GLY A 65 -3.11 0.98 0.16
C GLY A 65 -4.22 1.22 1.19
N GLU A 66 -3.97 0.85 2.44
CA GLU A 66 -4.92 1.06 3.55
C GLU A 66 -5.15 2.56 3.83
N PHE A 67 -4.10 3.38 3.72
CA PHE A 67 -4.20 4.83 3.87
C PHE A 67 -5.10 5.45 2.80
N LEU A 68 -4.86 5.14 1.53
CA LEU A 68 -5.66 5.63 0.41
C LEU A 68 -7.12 5.15 0.54
N PHE A 69 -7.33 3.88 0.88
CA PHE A 69 -8.66 3.31 1.12
C PHE A 69 -9.40 4.06 2.24
N THR A 70 -8.71 4.30 3.36
CA THR A 70 -9.28 5.03 4.50
C THR A 70 -9.65 6.46 4.13
N LYS A 71 -8.76 7.16 3.40
CA LYS A 71 -9.03 8.52 2.91
C LYS A 71 -10.21 8.59 1.95
N LYS A 72 -10.35 7.61 1.04
CA LYS A 72 -11.53 7.48 0.17
C LYS A 72 -12.80 7.33 0.99
N ASN A 73 -12.83 6.40 1.95
CA ASN A 73 -14.03 6.14 2.77
C ASN A 73 -14.40 7.31 3.68
N MET A 74 -13.43 8.15 4.07
CA MET A 74 -13.67 9.39 4.81
C MET A 74 -14.14 10.55 3.92
N GLY A 75 -14.20 10.38 2.60
CA GLY A 75 -14.48 11.47 1.66
C GLY A 75 -13.40 12.55 1.63
N GLN A 76 -12.18 12.22 2.05
CA GLN A 76 -11.04 13.14 2.16
C GLN A 76 -10.02 12.97 1.03
N LEU A 77 -10.37 12.18 0.02
CA LEU A 77 -9.53 11.89 -1.13
C LEU A 77 -10.22 12.38 -2.39
N ASP A 78 -9.52 13.21 -3.15
CA ASP A 78 -9.90 13.54 -4.51
C ASP A 78 -9.27 12.50 -5.45
N ILE A 79 -10.09 11.56 -5.90
CA ILE A 79 -9.65 10.44 -6.74
C ILE A 79 -9.16 10.95 -8.10
N GLU A 80 -9.71 12.04 -8.62
CA GLU A 80 -9.33 12.60 -9.93
C GLU A 80 -7.94 13.25 -9.90
N SER A 81 -7.49 13.69 -8.72
CA SER A 81 -6.15 14.27 -8.54
C SER A 81 -5.00 13.25 -8.53
N LEU A 82 -5.31 11.95 -8.49
CA LEU A 82 -4.32 10.88 -8.43
C LEU A 82 -3.72 10.58 -9.80
N ASN A 83 -2.43 10.25 -9.83
CA ASN A 83 -1.71 9.92 -11.05
C ASN A 83 -1.83 8.42 -11.37
N PHE A 84 -2.87 8.05 -12.11
CA PHE A 84 -3.09 6.66 -12.53
C PHE A 84 -2.11 6.16 -13.59
N GLU A 85 -1.50 7.03 -14.41
CA GLU A 85 -0.50 6.60 -15.41
C GLU A 85 0.79 6.09 -14.74
N ALA A 86 1.21 6.74 -13.65
CA ALA A 86 2.34 6.29 -12.84
C ALA A 86 2.06 4.94 -12.16
N VAL A 87 0.80 4.73 -11.76
CA VAL A 87 0.33 3.48 -11.16
C VAL A 87 0.38 2.32 -12.15
N GLU A 88 -0.14 2.52 -13.36
CA GLU A 88 -0.15 1.50 -14.42
C GLU A 88 1.26 1.03 -14.77
N LYS A 89 2.24 1.95 -14.82
CA LYS A 89 3.66 1.61 -15.01
C LYS A 89 4.25 0.83 -13.84
N SER A 90 4.02 1.29 -12.60
CA SER A 90 4.55 0.62 -11.41
C SER A 90 4.00 -0.81 -11.24
N ILE A 91 2.75 -1.06 -11.62
CA ILE A 91 2.16 -2.41 -11.60
C ILE A 91 2.76 -3.28 -12.71
N SER A 92 2.96 -2.71 -13.91
CA SER A 92 3.54 -3.43 -15.05
C SER A 92 5.00 -3.83 -14.82
N GLU A 93 5.76 -3.10 -14.01
CA GLU A 93 7.16 -3.41 -13.67
C GLU A 93 7.29 -4.49 -12.57
N GLY A 94 6.24 -4.74 -11.78
CA GLY A 94 6.26 -5.52 -10.53
C GLY A 94 6.10 -7.05 -10.64
N ASP A 95 6.32 -7.66 -11.81
CA ASP A 95 6.28 -9.12 -12.05
C ASP A 95 4.87 -9.76 -12.13
N THR A 96 3.82 -8.95 -12.18
CA THR A 96 2.51 -9.37 -12.69
C THR A 96 2.04 -8.34 -13.67
N LYS A 97 2.04 -8.68 -14.96
CA LYS A 97 1.35 -7.89 -15.98
C LYS A 97 -0.14 -7.99 -15.68
N VAL A 98 -0.63 -7.10 -14.82
CA VAL A 98 -2.07 -6.86 -14.73
C VAL A 98 -2.37 -6.17 -16.04
N ASP A 99 -2.81 -6.93 -17.04
CA ASP A 99 -3.32 -6.36 -18.28
C ASP A 99 -4.51 -5.49 -17.85
N PHE A 100 -4.25 -4.20 -17.67
CA PHE A 100 -5.24 -3.15 -17.85
C PHE A 100 -5.66 -3.27 -19.31
N ALA A 101 -6.54 -4.23 -19.58
CA ALA A 101 -6.91 -4.58 -20.93
C ALA A 101 -7.47 -3.31 -21.58
N ILE A 102 -6.66 -2.81 -22.50
CA ILE A 102 -6.97 -1.82 -23.52
C ILE A 102 -8.18 -2.38 -24.27
N GLY A 103 -9.35 -2.04 -23.76
CA GLY A 103 -10.65 -2.24 -24.37
C GLY A 103 -11.37 -0.90 -24.26
N SER A 104 -11.03 0.02 -25.17
CA SER A 104 -11.85 1.15 -25.59
C SER A 104 -12.82 1.73 -24.53
N GLY A 105 -12.31 2.53 -23.58
CA GLY A 105 -13.08 3.66 -23.03
C GLY A 105 -13.89 3.53 -21.73
N SER A 106 -13.77 2.50 -20.87
CA SER A 106 -14.79 2.31 -19.80
C SER A 106 -14.30 1.86 -18.41
N GLN A 107 -13.24 2.44 -17.85
CA GLN A 107 -13.04 2.36 -16.39
C GLN A 107 -13.12 3.75 -15.77
N THR A 108 -14.02 3.92 -14.80
CA THR A 108 -14.11 5.17 -14.04
C THR A 108 -12.86 5.37 -13.20
N PRO A 109 -12.50 6.62 -12.84
CA PRO A 109 -11.41 6.89 -11.91
C PRO A 109 -11.52 6.08 -10.60
N GLU A 110 -12.74 5.84 -10.11
CA GLU A 110 -12.93 5.01 -8.91
C GLU A 110 -12.59 3.54 -9.14
N GLN A 111 -12.92 2.96 -10.30
CA GLN A 111 -12.58 1.58 -10.61
C GLN A 111 -11.06 1.38 -10.72
N ARG A 112 -10.36 2.35 -11.31
CA ARG A 112 -8.89 2.35 -11.38
C ARG A 112 -8.27 2.46 -9.98
N PHE A 113 -8.84 3.32 -9.15
CA PHE A 113 -8.46 3.47 -7.76
C PHE A 113 -8.66 2.17 -6.96
N ASP A 114 -9.84 1.55 -7.06
CA ASP A 114 -10.13 0.30 -6.35
C ASP A 114 -9.19 -0.83 -6.80
N THR A 115 -8.86 -0.88 -8.09
CA THR A 115 -7.87 -1.82 -8.63
C THR A 115 -6.48 -1.58 -8.02
N LEU A 116 -6.03 -0.33 -7.94
CA LEU A 116 -4.76 0.04 -7.34
C LEU A 116 -4.69 -0.34 -5.85
N VAL A 117 -5.70 0.04 -5.08
CA VAL A 117 -5.77 -0.26 -3.65
C VAL A 117 -5.77 -1.78 -3.44
N ASN A 118 -6.55 -2.52 -4.23
CA ASN A 118 -6.57 -3.97 -4.14
C ASN A 118 -5.21 -4.59 -4.49
N TYR A 119 -4.51 -4.07 -5.50
CA TYR A 119 -3.15 -4.51 -5.82
C TYR A 119 -2.19 -4.31 -4.64
N LEU A 120 -2.14 -3.10 -4.07
CA LEU A 120 -1.27 -2.77 -2.93
C LEU A 120 -1.54 -3.67 -1.71
N LEU A 121 -2.81 -4.02 -1.47
CA LEU A 121 -3.21 -4.86 -0.35
C LEU A 121 -2.98 -6.36 -0.59
N THR A 122 -2.88 -6.83 -1.84
CA THR A 122 -2.87 -8.26 -2.17
C THR A 122 -1.54 -8.78 -2.71
N TYR A 123 -0.78 -7.97 -3.45
CA TYR A 123 0.46 -8.38 -4.12
C TYR A 123 1.47 -9.05 -3.17
N GLY A 124 1.61 -8.53 -1.95
CA GLY A 124 2.56 -9.02 -0.96
C GLY A 124 2.12 -10.27 -0.19
N LYS A 125 0.84 -10.67 -0.24
CA LYS A 125 0.30 -11.72 0.65
C LYS A 125 0.99 -13.07 0.46
N ASN A 126 1.30 -13.46 -0.78
CA ASN A 126 2.00 -14.72 -1.04
C ASN A 126 3.43 -14.72 -0.47
N LYS A 127 4.11 -13.56 -0.50
CA LYS A 127 5.44 -13.39 0.09
C LYS A 127 5.38 -13.36 1.61
N ILE A 128 4.33 -12.78 2.21
CA ILE A 128 4.09 -12.84 3.66
C ILE A 128 3.91 -14.30 4.12
N LEU A 129 3.17 -15.11 3.36
CA LEU A 129 2.91 -16.51 3.69
C LEU A 129 4.19 -17.36 3.80
N THR A 130 5.28 -17.02 3.11
CA THR A 130 6.54 -17.79 3.20
C THR A 130 7.21 -17.66 4.59
N PHE A 131 6.87 -16.63 5.36
CA PHE A 131 7.37 -16.41 6.72
C PHE A 131 6.46 -17.02 7.81
N ARG A 132 5.38 -17.70 7.42
CA ARG A 132 4.40 -18.22 8.38
C ARG A 132 4.97 -19.38 9.21
N CYS A 133 4.98 -19.18 10.53
CA CYS A 133 5.35 -20.19 11.50
C CYS A 133 4.09 -20.88 12.05
N LEU A 134 3.97 -22.20 11.87
CA LEU A 134 2.85 -22.96 12.43
C LEU A 134 2.87 -22.90 13.96
N ARG A 135 1.72 -22.60 14.57
CA ARG A 135 1.48 -22.72 16.01
C ARG A 135 0.40 -23.79 16.19
N TRP A 136 0.67 -24.74 17.08
CA TRP A 136 -0.27 -25.77 17.51
C TRP A 136 -0.92 -25.36 18.84
#